data_AF-A0A6A6L721-F1
#
_entry.id   AF-A0A6A6L721-F1
#
_cell.length_a   1.000
_cell.length_b   1.000
_cell.length_c   1.000
_cell.angle_alpha   90.00
_cell.angle_beta   90.00
_cell.angle_gamma   90.00
#
_symmetry.space_group_name_H-M   'P 1'
#
loop_
_entity.id
_entity.type
_entity.pdbx_description
1 polymer ?
#
loop_
_entity_poly.entity_id
_entity_poly.type
_entity_poly.pdbx_seq_one_letter_code
_entity_poly.pdbx_strand_id
1 'polypeptide(L)'
;MFDDPTIEIQELTSLIKNDITALNTALTDLQTLQNMEIADGNYSQDRVVHSTAVCDDLKSKLMGATKELQDVLTTRTENIKAHENRKQIFSSNASRENFVHQAKPVTEPPPWSSSANSFGTAQPSARRPAVDNTSSSHMEMSMLQQVIPRQENYTQSRAVALHNVESTISELSGIFTHLATMVAQQGELAIRIDDNMDESLANVESARSALLRHLNQISSNRWLLIKLFAVIVFFLMVFIIFVA
;
A
#
# COMPACT_ATOMS: atom_id res chain seq x y z
N MET A 1 20.15 8.68 -15.96
CA MET A 1 20.81 8.74 -14.64
C MET A 1 20.61 10.10 -13.93
N PHE A 2 19.94 11.09 -14.54
CA PHE A 2 19.97 12.48 -14.06
C PHE A 2 18.69 13.01 -13.40
N ASP A 3 17.62 12.24 -13.33
CA ASP A 3 16.43 12.59 -12.54
C ASP A 3 16.22 11.50 -11.49
N ASP A 4 16.77 11.71 -10.30
CA ASP A 4 16.48 10.86 -9.15
C ASP A 4 15.24 11.43 -8.43
N PRO A 5 14.07 10.76 -8.51
CA PRO A 5 12.85 11.21 -7.85
C PRO A 5 12.89 11.08 -6.31
N THR A 6 14.05 10.79 -5.72
CA THR A 6 14.21 10.56 -4.28
C THR A 6 13.64 11.67 -3.40
N ILE A 7 13.75 12.94 -3.81
CA ILE A 7 13.21 14.09 -3.07
C ILE A 7 11.68 14.10 -3.09
N GLU A 8 11.08 14.02 -4.28
CA GLU A 8 9.61 14.00 -4.45
C GLU A 8 8.99 12.81 -3.69
N ILE A 9 9.59 11.62 -3.82
CA ILE A 9 9.10 10.44 -3.09
C ILE A 9 9.24 10.66 -1.58
N GLN A 10 10.29 11.35 -1.11
CA GLN A 10 10.45 11.66 0.31
C GLN A 10 9.39 12.64 0.81
N GLU A 11 9.05 13.67 0.02
CA GLU A 11 7.98 14.61 0.35
C GLU A 11 6.62 13.91 0.41
N LEU A 12 6.30 13.09 -0.60
CA LEU A 12 5.07 12.29 -0.62
C LEU A 12 5.01 11.32 0.56
N THR A 13 6.13 10.66 0.88
CA THR A 13 6.22 9.78 2.06
C THR A 13 5.92 10.55 3.34
N SER A 14 6.48 11.75 3.49
CA SER A 14 6.24 12.58 4.67
C SER A 14 4.78 13.07 4.74
N LEU A 15 4.18 13.43 3.61
CA LEU A 15 2.78 13.86 3.55
C LEU A 15 1.86 12.72 4.00
N ILE A 16 1.98 11.54 3.39
CA ILE A 16 1.15 10.38 3.71
C ILE A 16 1.37 9.95 5.16
N LYS A 17 2.61 10.01 5.68
CA LYS A 17 2.91 9.74 7.08
C LYS A 17 2.15 10.68 8.02
N ASN A 18 2.18 11.99 7.72
CA ASN A 18 1.49 13.00 8.53
C ASN A 18 -0.02 12.77 8.51
N ASP A 19 -0.60 12.43 7.35
CA ASP A 19 -2.02 12.12 7.21
C ASP A 19 -2.41 10.87 8.01
N ILE A 20 -1.63 9.78 7.91
CA ILE A 20 -1.84 8.56 8.71
C ILE A 20 -1.79 8.87 10.20
N THR A 21 -0.84 9.71 10.63
CA THR A 21 -0.69 10.10 12.04
C THR A 21 -1.91 10.91 12.50
N ALA A 22 -2.36 11.88 11.70
CA ALA A 22 -3.53 12.69 12.00
C ALA A 22 -4.81 11.86 12.07
N LEU A 23 -4.99 10.91 11.13
CA LEU A 23 -6.10 9.97 11.13
C LEU A 23 -6.08 9.07 12.36
N ASN A 24 -4.90 8.57 12.76
CA ASN A 24 -4.74 7.75 13.97
C ASN A 24 -5.13 8.53 15.24
N THR A 25 -4.73 9.80 15.34
CA THR A 25 -5.13 10.67 16.46
C THR A 25 -6.64 10.91 16.47
N ALA A 26 -7.23 11.31 15.34
CA ALA A 26 -8.67 11.56 15.23
C ALA A 26 -9.50 10.31 15.59
N LEU A 27 -9.00 9.14 15.22
CA LEU A 27 -9.64 7.86 15.50
C LEU A 27 -9.54 7.47 16.99
N THR A 28 -8.41 7.79 17.62
CA THR A 28 -8.26 7.66 19.08
C THR A 28 -9.24 8.58 19.80
N ASP A 29 -9.34 9.85 19.36
CA ASP A 29 -10.25 10.84 19.92
C ASP A 29 -11.70 10.37 19.82
N LEU A 30 -12.11 9.85 18.65
CA LEU A 30 -13.44 9.30 18.42
C LEU A 30 -13.75 8.13 19.37
N GLN A 31 -12.79 7.23 19.59
CA GLN A 31 -12.96 6.12 20.54
C GLN A 31 -13.10 6.63 21.99
N THR A 32 -12.36 7.66 22.39
CA THR A 32 -12.56 8.29 23.70
C THR A 32 -13.96 8.87 23.84
N LEU A 33 -14.46 9.58 22.83
CA LEU A 33 -15.82 10.13 22.85
C LEU A 33 -16.86 9.02 22.96
N GLN A 34 -16.70 7.95 22.19
CA GLN A 34 -17.58 6.78 22.27
C GLN A 34 -17.60 6.16 23.68
N ASN A 35 -16.43 5.97 24.29
CA ASN A 35 -16.34 5.42 25.65
C ASN A 35 -16.98 6.36 26.69
N MET A 36 -16.88 7.68 26.50
CA MET A 36 -17.55 8.67 27.35
C MET A 36 -19.08 8.62 27.20
N GLU A 37 -19.60 8.51 25.97
CA GLU A 37 -21.05 8.37 25.74
C GLU A 37 -21.62 7.09 26.37
N ILE A 38 -20.87 5.98 26.30
CA ILE A 38 -21.28 4.72 26.94
C ILE A 38 -21.25 4.86 28.48
N ALA A 39 -20.29 5.59 29.05
CA ALA A 39 -20.19 5.79 30.49
C ALA A 39 -21.30 6.69 31.07
N ASP A 40 -21.81 7.66 30.30
CA ASP A 40 -22.87 8.59 30.71
C ASP A 40 -24.26 7.93 30.76
N GLY A 41 -24.42 6.73 30.17
CA GLY A 41 -25.62 5.89 30.29
C GLY A 41 -26.85 6.38 29.52
N ASN A 42 -26.79 7.54 28.86
CA ASN A 42 -27.89 8.13 28.10
C ASN A 42 -27.73 7.91 26.58
N TYR A 43 -27.50 6.66 26.16
CA TYR A 43 -27.34 6.29 24.76
C TYR A 43 -28.43 5.31 24.28
N SER A 44 -28.79 5.38 23.00
CA SER A 44 -29.52 4.29 22.37
C SER A 44 -28.55 3.17 21.98
N GLN A 45 -28.94 1.93 22.24
CA GLN A 45 -28.15 0.74 21.89
C GLN A 45 -27.70 0.79 20.42
N ASP A 46 -28.61 1.14 19.51
CA ASP A 46 -28.37 1.26 18.06
C ASP A 46 -27.26 2.27 17.72
N ARG A 47 -27.19 3.41 18.43
CA ARG A 47 -26.14 4.42 18.20
C ARG A 47 -24.77 3.89 18.57
N VAL A 48 -24.68 3.14 19.67
CA VAL A 48 -23.41 2.57 20.12
C VAL A 48 -22.95 1.48 19.16
N VAL A 49 -23.86 0.61 18.71
CA VAL A 49 -23.55 -0.42 17.70
C VAL A 49 -23.08 0.21 16.39
N HIS A 50 -23.80 1.19 15.87
CA HIS A 50 -23.42 1.91 14.66
C HIS A 50 -22.07 2.64 14.81
N SER A 51 -21.87 3.39 15.90
CA SER A 51 -20.63 4.13 16.16
C SER A 51 -19.42 3.18 16.25
N THR A 52 -19.61 2.01 16.88
CA THR A 52 -18.59 0.96 16.97
C THR A 52 -18.24 0.44 15.58
N ALA A 53 -19.24 0.07 14.77
CA ALA A 53 -19.03 -0.44 13.42
C ALA A 53 -18.28 0.56 12.52
N VAL A 54 -18.60 1.85 12.63
CA VAL A 54 -17.88 2.91 11.90
C VAL A 54 -16.44 3.04 12.39
N CYS A 55 -16.21 3.06 13.70
CA CYS A 55 -14.86 3.08 14.27
C CYS A 55 -14.00 1.91 13.79
N ASP A 56 -14.58 0.71 13.72
CA ASP A 56 -13.88 -0.51 13.32
C ASP A 56 -13.55 -0.54 11.83
N ASP A 57 -14.49 -0.10 10.98
CA ASP A 57 -14.25 0.05 9.53
C ASP A 57 -13.12 1.06 9.27
N LEU A 58 -13.13 2.20 9.97
CA LEU A 58 -12.08 3.22 9.86
C LEU A 58 -10.72 2.67 10.35
N LYS A 59 -10.69 1.94 11.46
CA LYS A 59 -9.47 1.27 11.98
C LYS A 59 -8.89 0.31 10.97
N SER A 60 -9.74 -0.55 10.40
CA SER A 60 -9.34 -1.56 9.41
C SER A 60 -8.77 -0.91 8.15
N LYS A 61 -9.44 0.12 7.61
CA LYS A 61 -8.97 0.89 6.45
C LYS A 61 -7.64 1.59 6.73
N LEU A 62 -7.50 2.25 7.87
CA LEU A 62 -6.26 2.92 8.25
C LEU A 62 -5.10 1.92 8.44
N MET A 63 -5.38 0.76 9.05
CA MET A 63 -4.40 -0.31 9.19
C MET A 63 -3.96 -0.84 7.82
N GLY A 64 -4.90 -1.03 6.89
CA GLY A 64 -4.61 -1.42 5.51
C GLY A 64 -3.72 -0.41 4.79
N ALA A 65 -4.05 0.88 4.84
CA ALA A 65 -3.25 1.94 4.23
C ALA A 65 -1.85 2.06 4.85
N THR A 66 -1.75 1.92 6.18
CA THR A 66 -0.47 1.93 6.90
C THR A 66 0.42 0.77 6.48
N LYS A 67 -0.17 -0.43 6.32
CA LYS A 67 0.54 -1.62 5.85
C LYS A 67 1.02 -1.46 4.40
N GLU A 68 0.16 -0.96 3.51
CA GLU A 68 0.53 -0.74 2.10
C GLU A 68 1.69 0.25 1.97
N LEU A 69 1.66 1.36 2.73
CA LEU A 69 2.77 2.31 2.77
C LEU A 69 4.05 1.65 3.30
N GLN A 70 3.95 0.84 4.36
CA GLN A 70 5.09 0.10 4.91
C GLN A 70 5.71 -0.84 3.87
N ASP A 71 4.89 -1.58 3.11
CA ASP A 71 5.35 -2.52 2.08
C ASP A 71 6.06 -1.78 0.92
N VAL A 72 5.52 -0.63 0.49
CA VAL A 72 6.15 0.23 -0.53
C VAL A 72 7.50 0.77 -0.06
N LEU A 73 7.57 1.27 1.17
CA LEU A 73 8.81 1.79 1.75
C LEU A 73 9.87 0.69 1.95
N THR A 74 9.43 -0.50 2.32
CA THR A 74 10.31 -1.69 2.44
C THR A 74 10.86 -2.07 1.07
N THR A 75 9.99 -2.19 0.06
CA THR A 75 10.38 -2.47 -1.33
C THR A 75 11.35 -1.43 -1.88
N ARG A 76 11.14 -0.15 -1.57
CA ARG A 76 12.06 0.94 -1.93
C ARG A 76 13.42 0.74 -1.26
N THR A 77 13.43 0.45 0.04
CA THR A 77 14.65 0.22 0.82
C THR A 77 15.47 -0.93 0.24
N GLU A 78 14.82 -2.04 -0.12
CA GLU A 78 15.44 -3.19 -0.77
C GLU A 78 16.02 -2.84 -2.14
N ASN A 79 15.26 -2.13 -2.99
CA ASN A 79 15.74 -1.68 -4.30
C ASN A 79 16.98 -0.78 -4.19
N ILE A 80 16.97 0.15 -3.23
CA ILE A 80 18.10 1.06 -3.00
C ILE A 80 19.33 0.28 -2.50
N LYS A 81 19.15 -0.69 -1.58
CA LYS A 81 20.21 -1.55 -1.06
C LYS A 81 20.80 -2.45 -2.17
N ALA A 82 19.96 -3.04 -3.01
CA ALA A 82 20.38 -3.84 -4.15
C ALA A 82 21.19 -3.02 -5.17
N HIS A 83 20.76 -1.78 -5.44
CA HIS A 83 21.49 -0.86 -6.31
C HIS A 83 22.86 -0.48 -5.71
N GLU A 84 22.93 -0.22 -4.40
CA GLU A 84 24.21 0.06 -3.73
C GLU A 84 25.17 -1.12 -3.80
N ASN A 85 24.68 -2.33 -3.51
CA ASN A 85 25.47 -3.55 -3.57
C ASN A 85 26.05 -3.76 -4.98
N ARG A 86 25.22 -3.60 -6.02
CA ARG A 86 25.65 -3.68 -7.41
C ARG A 86 26.75 -2.64 -7.70
N LYS A 87 26.55 -1.40 -7.29
CA LYS A 87 27.53 -0.33 -7.46
C LYS A 87 28.85 -0.66 -6.77
N GLN A 88 28.83 -1.19 -5.55
CA GLN A 88 30.03 -1.58 -4.80
C GLN A 88 30.83 -2.66 -5.52
N ILE A 89 30.17 -3.70 -6.06
CA ILE A 89 30.84 -4.78 -6.81
C ILE A 89 31.57 -4.24 -8.04
N PHE A 90 30.92 -3.35 -8.80
CA PHE A 90 31.52 -2.77 -10.00
C PHE A 90 32.55 -1.67 -9.68
N SER A 91 32.40 -0.92 -8.58
CA SER A 91 33.37 0.12 -8.17
C SER A 91 34.62 -0.46 -7.48
N SER A 92 34.48 -1.57 -6.75
CA SER A 92 35.64 -2.24 -6.13
C SER A 92 36.53 -2.95 -7.15
N ASN A 93 35.99 -3.37 -8.29
CA ASN A 93 36.77 -3.96 -9.37
C ASN A 93 37.56 -2.92 -10.17
N ALA A 94 36.99 -1.73 -10.40
CA ALA A 94 37.67 -0.65 -11.12
C ALA A 94 38.93 -0.12 -10.38
N SER A 95 38.96 -0.20 -9.05
CA SER A 95 40.13 0.20 -8.25
C SER A 95 41.21 -0.89 -8.16
N ARG A 96 40.90 -2.16 -8.49
CA ARG A 96 41.88 -3.26 -8.53
C ARG A 96 42.59 -3.40 -9.88
N GLU A 97 42.00 -2.90 -10.96
CA GLU A 97 42.58 -3.03 -12.31
C GLU A 97 43.68 -1.99 -12.61
N ASN A 98 43.70 -0.86 -11.87
CA ASN A 98 44.75 0.15 -11.97
C ASN A 98 46.13 -0.27 -11.40
N PHE A 99 46.27 -1.46 -10.82
CA PHE A 99 47.53 -1.96 -10.27
C PHE A 99 48.22 -3.05 -11.11
N VAL A 100 47.71 -3.38 -12.31
CA VAL A 100 48.29 -4.47 -13.14
C VAL A 100 48.90 -4.00 -14.47
N HIS A 101 48.84 -2.71 -14.81
CA HIS A 101 49.59 -2.16 -15.94
C HIS A 101 50.95 -1.58 -15.53
N GLN A 102 51.79 -2.42 -14.94
CA GLN A 102 53.25 -2.22 -14.98
C GLN A 102 53.90 -3.46 -15.60
N ALA A 103 53.59 -3.71 -16.88
CA ALA A 103 54.30 -4.69 -17.68
C ALA A 103 55.63 -4.09 -18.13
N LYS A 104 56.73 -4.71 -17.69
CA LYS A 104 58.11 -4.50 -18.12
C LYS A 104 58.22 -4.48 -19.67
N PRO A 105 59.13 -3.69 -20.26
CA PRO A 105 59.39 -3.77 -21.70
C PRO A 105 60.25 -5.02 -21.95
N VAL A 106 59.61 -6.15 -22.23
CA VAL A 106 60.32 -7.33 -22.77
C VAL A 106 60.25 -7.21 -24.29
N THR A 107 61.41 -6.92 -24.86
CA THR A 107 61.66 -6.93 -26.30
C THR A 107 61.64 -8.39 -26.76
N GLU A 108 60.52 -8.87 -27.28
CA GLU A 108 60.43 -10.19 -27.91
C GLU A 108 59.74 -10.04 -29.28
N PRO A 109 60.42 -10.41 -30.39
CA PRO A 109 59.84 -10.28 -31.72
C PRO A 109 58.82 -11.41 -31.98
N PRO A 110 57.79 -11.17 -32.81
CA PRO A 110 56.74 -12.16 -33.07
C PRO A 110 57.26 -13.38 -33.86
N PRO A 111 56.75 -14.60 -33.57
CA PRO A 111 57.28 -15.84 -34.12
C PRO A 111 56.58 -16.23 -35.42
N TRP A 112 56.72 -15.44 -36.49
CA TRP A 112 56.47 -15.94 -37.84
C TRP A 112 57.60 -15.49 -38.77
N SER A 113 58.73 -16.19 -38.66
CA SER A 113 59.69 -16.27 -39.75
C SER A 113 60.30 -17.68 -39.78
N SER A 114 59.98 -18.42 -40.86
CA SER A 114 60.74 -19.49 -41.52
C SER A 114 59.77 -20.24 -42.45
N SER A 115 59.58 -19.81 -43.69
CA SER A 115 60.38 -20.13 -44.90
C SER A 115 60.07 -21.51 -45.49
N ALA A 116 59.41 -21.52 -46.66
CA ALA A 116 59.55 -22.54 -47.70
C ALA A 116 59.37 -21.90 -49.08
N ASN A 117 60.31 -22.21 -49.99
CA ASN A 117 60.62 -21.63 -51.31
C ASN A 117 59.49 -21.62 -52.36
N SER A 118 59.45 -20.62 -53.27
CA SER A 118 60.09 -20.68 -54.60
C SER A 118 59.71 -19.52 -55.54
N PHE A 119 60.72 -19.03 -56.29
CA PHE A 119 60.73 -18.41 -57.64
C PHE A 119 59.79 -17.24 -58.03
N GLY A 120 60.40 -16.11 -58.45
CA GLY A 120 59.80 -15.16 -59.41
C GLY A 120 60.13 -13.66 -59.24
N THR A 121 61.20 -13.18 -59.90
CA THR A 121 61.40 -11.86 -60.56
C THR A 121 61.05 -10.49 -59.90
N ALA A 122 62.10 -9.64 -59.82
CA ALA A 122 62.20 -8.17 -60.06
C ALA A 122 61.77 -7.09 -59.00
N GLN A 123 62.80 -6.47 -58.35
CA GLN A 123 63.11 -5.03 -58.05
C GLN A 123 62.02 -3.90 -57.98
N PRO A 124 62.28 -2.70 -57.37
CA PRO A 124 62.79 -2.36 -56.01
C PRO A 124 62.11 -1.12 -55.33
N SER A 125 62.58 -0.78 -54.10
CA SER A 125 62.59 0.54 -53.43
C SER A 125 61.36 1.05 -52.64
N ALA A 126 61.52 1.22 -51.32
CA ALA A 126 61.86 2.52 -50.68
C ALA A 126 61.64 2.50 -49.15
N ARG A 127 62.67 2.94 -48.41
CA ARG A 127 62.72 3.11 -46.95
C ARG A 127 61.83 4.28 -46.48
N ARG A 128 61.15 4.13 -45.34
CA ARG A 128 60.76 5.25 -44.45
C ARG A 128 60.90 4.84 -42.97
N PRO A 129 61.42 5.72 -42.08
CA PRO A 129 61.72 5.37 -40.70
C PRO A 129 60.53 5.60 -39.77
N ALA A 130 60.59 4.91 -38.62
CA ALA A 130 59.68 5.00 -37.49
C ALA A 130 59.59 6.41 -36.90
N VAL A 131 58.37 6.84 -36.58
CA VAL A 131 58.07 7.98 -35.71
C VAL A 131 57.51 7.41 -34.41
N ASP A 132 58.28 7.55 -33.34
CA ASP A 132 57.85 7.39 -31.96
C ASP A 132 56.70 8.35 -31.68
N ASN A 133 55.53 7.80 -31.32
CA ASN A 133 54.41 8.58 -30.83
C ASN A 133 53.78 7.87 -29.62
N THR A 134 54.45 7.95 -28.48
CA THR A 134 54.04 7.37 -27.19
C THR A 134 53.49 8.41 -26.19
N SER A 135 53.02 9.56 -26.67
CA SER A 135 52.51 10.66 -25.83
C SER A 135 50.99 10.84 -25.86
N SER A 136 50.21 9.83 -26.26
CA SER A 136 48.74 9.87 -26.25
C SER A 136 48.08 9.23 -25.02
N SER A 137 48.78 8.40 -24.24
CA SER A 137 48.19 7.67 -23.10
C SER A 137 48.02 8.49 -21.81
N HIS A 138 48.58 9.71 -21.73
CA HIS A 138 48.53 10.50 -20.49
C HIS A 138 47.33 11.48 -20.44
N MET A 139 46.73 11.85 -21.57
CA MET A 139 45.56 12.76 -21.57
C MET A 139 44.24 12.09 -21.19
N GLU A 140 44.11 10.76 -21.32
CA GLU A 140 42.90 10.04 -20.89
C GLU A 140 42.85 9.78 -19.37
N MET A 141 44.01 9.73 -18.70
CA MET A 141 44.06 9.45 -17.25
C MET A 141 43.57 10.63 -16.39
N SER A 142 43.58 11.86 -16.91
CA SER A 142 43.18 13.05 -16.14
C SER A 142 41.67 13.34 -16.20
N MET A 143 40.93 12.75 -17.15
CA MET A 143 39.47 12.90 -17.27
C MET A 143 38.67 11.95 -16.35
N LEU A 144 39.33 10.99 -15.69
CA LEU A 144 38.68 10.09 -14.72
C LEU A 144 38.68 10.64 -13.29
N GLN A 145 39.53 11.63 -12.96
CA GLN A 145 39.63 12.15 -11.60
C GLN A 145 38.58 13.24 -11.27
N GLN A 146 37.91 13.81 -12.28
CA GLN A 146 36.99 14.93 -12.08
C GLN A 146 35.50 14.52 -11.91
N VAL A 147 35.18 13.23 -12.05
CA VAL A 147 33.81 12.70 -11.88
C VAL A 147 33.51 12.29 -10.43
N ILE A 148 34.54 12.15 -9.61
CA ILE A 148 34.48 11.67 -8.22
C ILE A 148 33.77 12.64 -7.24
N PRO A 149 33.93 13.98 -7.28
CA PRO A 149 33.33 14.85 -6.27
C PRO A 149 31.81 15.03 -6.39
N ARG A 150 31.19 14.72 -7.54
CA ARG A 150 29.72 14.70 -7.68
C ARG A 150 29.09 13.42 -7.17
N GLN A 151 29.85 12.33 -7.15
CA GLN A 151 29.34 11.01 -6.79
C GLN A 151 29.17 10.85 -5.27
N GLU A 152 30.05 11.46 -4.46
CA GLU A 152 29.96 11.40 -3.00
C GLU A 152 28.69 12.06 -2.45
N ASN A 153 28.34 13.24 -2.96
CA ASN A 153 27.13 13.96 -2.56
C ASN A 153 25.84 13.14 -2.81
N TYR A 154 25.81 12.37 -3.91
CA TYR A 154 24.69 11.50 -4.25
C TYR A 154 24.54 10.30 -3.29
N THR A 155 25.66 9.65 -2.94
CA THR A 155 25.67 8.56 -1.94
C THR A 155 25.25 9.05 -0.55
N GLN A 156 25.71 10.24 -0.15
CA GLN A 156 25.35 10.85 1.14
C GLN A 156 23.84 11.16 1.19
N SER A 157 23.29 11.80 0.16
CA SER A 157 21.86 12.12 0.08
C SER A 157 20.98 10.86 0.14
N ARG A 158 21.37 9.78 -0.55
CA ARG A 158 20.68 8.48 -0.47
C ARG A 158 20.76 7.83 0.90
N ALA A 159 21.89 7.91 1.59
CA ALA A 159 22.04 7.37 2.94
C ALA A 159 21.10 8.08 3.93
N VAL A 160 20.99 9.41 3.84
CA VAL A 160 20.04 10.20 4.64
C VAL A 160 18.59 9.85 4.30
N ALA A 161 18.25 9.72 3.02
CA ALA A 161 16.91 9.32 2.60
C ALA A 161 16.54 7.93 3.13
N LEU A 162 17.46 6.96 3.08
CA LEU A 162 17.25 5.63 3.65
C LEU A 162 17.00 5.65 5.15
N HIS A 163 17.80 6.42 5.90
CA HIS A 163 17.60 6.56 7.34
C HIS A 163 16.21 7.14 7.66
N ASN A 164 15.76 8.13 6.90
CA ASN A 164 14.41 8.70 7.06
C ASN A 164 13.31 7.70 6.73
N VAL A 165 13.51 6.85 5.71
CA VAL A 165 12.58 5.77 5.36
C VAL A 165 12.53 4.72 6.47
N GLU A 166 13.67 4.30 7.02
CA GLU A 166 13.74 3.34 8.14
C GLU A 166 13.04 3.90 9.40
N SER A 167 13.24 5.18 9.72
CA SER A 167 12.50 5.86 10.81
C SER A 167 11.00 5.87 10.55
N THR A 168 10.58 6.17 9.31
CA THR A 168 9.16 6.19 8.93
C THR A 168 8.54 4.81 9.03
N ILE A 169 9.22 3.76 8.57
CA ILE A 169 8.78 2.37 8.71
C ILE A 169 8.59 2.00 10.19
N SER A 170 9.51 2.42 11.06
CA SER A 170 9.42 2.18 12.50
C SER A 170 8.22 2.89 13.13
N GLU A 171 7.99 4.16 12.79
CA GLU A 171 6.82 4.93 13.24
C GLU A 171 5.51 4.29 12.77
N LEU A 172 5.41 3.93 11.48
CA LEU A 172 4.23 3.26 10.91
C LEU A 172 3.99 1.89 11.54
N SER A 173 5.05 1.13 11.85
CA SER A 173 4.94 -0.14 12.58
C SER A 173 4.36 0.06 13.99
N GLY A 174 4.72 1.17 14.65
CA GLY A 174 4.12 1.59 15.91
C GLY A 174 2.62 1.87 15.79
N ILE A 175 2.21 2.61 14.75
CA ILE A 175 0.79 2.90 14.46
C ILE A 175 0.05 1.60 14.13
N PHE A 176 0.64 0.73 13.30
CA PHE A 176 0.05 -0.56 12.93
C PHE A 176 -0.18 -1.44 14.17
N THR A 177 0.80 -1.52 15.07
CA THR A 177 0.69 -2.27 16.32
C THR A 177 -0.40 -1.67 17.22
N HIS A 178 -0.47 -0.34 17.32
CA HIS A 178 -1.54 0.34 18.06
C HIS A 178 -2.90 -0.04 17.48
N LEU A 179 -3.13 0.14 16.18
CA LEU A 179 -4.39 -0.22 15.53
C LEU A 179 -4.72 -1.71 15.71
N ALA A 180 -3.72 -2.59 15.62
CA ALA A 180 -3.90 -4.03 15.83
C ALA A 180 -4.36 -4.33 17.27
N THR A 181 -3.76 -3.68 18.28
CA THR A 181 -4.21 -3.84 19.67
C THR A 181 -5.60 -3.26 19.90
N MET A 182 -5.92 -2.14 19.26
CA MET A 182 -7.22 -1.48 19.36
C MET A 182 -8.34 -2.33 18.77
N VAL A 183 -8.09 -2.96 17.61
CA VAL A 183 -9.01 -3.90 16.95
C VAL A 183 -9.08 -5.22 17.73
N ALA A 184 -7.96 -5.73 18.25
CA ALA A 184 -7.94 -6.97 19.03
C ALA A 184 -8.67 -6.85 20.38
N GLN A 185 -8.54 -5.71 21.08
CA GLN A 185 -9.25 -5.45 22.34
C GLN A 185 -10.76 -5.32 22.16
N GLN A 186 -11.21 -4.79 21.02
CA GLN A 186 -12.64 -4.65 20.73
C GLN A 186 -13.30 -5.97 20.28
N GLY A 187 -12.52 -7.06 20.25
CA GLY A 187 -13.00 -8.37 19.87
C GLY A 187 -13.11 -8.51 18.36
N GLU A 188 -12.83 -9.72 17.89
CA GLU A 188 -13.00 -10.19 16.52
C GLU A 188 -14.35 -9.79 15.92
N LEU A 189 -14.41 -8.61 15.30
CA LEU A 189 -15.50 -8.19 14.42
C LEU A 189 -15.02 -8.36 12.98
N ALA A 190 -14.64 -9.58 12.65
CA ALA A 190 -14.51 -10.00 11.27
C ALA A 190 -15.91 -10.02 10.66
N ILE A 191 -16.35 -8.85 10.19
CA ILE A 191 -17.46 -8.68 9.24
C ILE A 191 -18.82 -9.07 9.82
N ARG A 192 -19.36 -8.21 10.70
CA ARG A 192 -20.77 -8.27 11.12
C ARG A 192 -21.70 -7.72 10.05
N ILE A 193 -21.82 -8.45 8.95
CA ILE A 193 -23.01 -8.35 8.11
C ILE A 193 -24.20 -9.08 8.80
N ASP A 194 -23.91 -10.08 9.64
CA ASP A 194 -24.94 -10.97 10.20
C ASP A 194 -25.68 -10.42 11.43
N ASP A 195 -25.05 -9.64 12.32
CA ASP A 195 -25.73 -9.13 13.53
C ASP A 195 -26.91 -8.19 13.20
N ASN A 196 -26.77 -7.35 12.15
CA ASN A 196 -27.88 -6.52 11.68
C ASN A 196 -28.97 -7.34 10.97
N MET A 197 -28.65 -8.55 10.47
CA MET A 197 -29.63 -9.43 9.81
C MET A 197 -30.58 -10.05 10.83
N ASP A 198 -30.06 -10.50 11.99
CA ASP A 198 -30.88 -11.10 13.06
C ASP A 198 -31.83 -10.06 13.68
N GLU A 199 -31.36 -8.83 13.89
CA GLU A 199 -32.20 -7.73 14.37
C GLU A 199 -33.25 -7.31 13.32
N SER A 200 -32.85 -7.25 12.05
CA SER A 200 -33.79 -7.01 10.94
C SER A 200 -34.84 -8.11 10.86
N LEU A 201 -34.47 -9.37 11.08
CA LEU A 201 -35.38 -10.51 11.10
C LEU A 201 -36.36 -10.40 12.28
N ALA A 202 -35.88 -10.05 13.47
CA ALA A 202 -36.72 -9.83 14.65
C ALA A 202 -37.72 -8.67 14.45
N ASN A 203 -37.28 -7.56 13.83
CA ASN A 203 -38.14 -6.43 13.50
C ASN A 203 -39.17 -6.78 12.42
N VAL A 204 -38.78 -7.54 11.40
CA VAL A 204 -39.69 -8.03 10.35
C VAL A 204 -40.71 -9.01 10.92
N GLU A 205 -40.31 -9.94 11.79
CA GLU A 205 -41.24 -10.89 12.42
C GLU A 205 -42.20 -10.16 13.39
N SER A 206 -41.71 -9.14 14.11
CA SER A 206 -42.56 -8.27 14.93
C SER A 206 -43.57 -7.49 14.08
N ALA A 207 -43.15 -6.92 12.96
CA ALA A 207 -44.04 -6.25 12.01
C ALA A 207 -45.07 -7.22 11.40
N ARG A 208 -44.64 -8.42 11.04
CA ARG A 208 -45.52 -9.50 10.55
C ARG A 208 -46.57 -9.88 11.59
N SER A 209 -46.17 -10.03 12.85
CA SER A 209 -47.08 -10.35 13.95
C SER A 209 -48.14 -9.25 14.14
N ALA A 210 -47.73 -7.98 14.03
CA ALA A 210 -48.64 -6.83 14.10
C ALA A 210 -49.62 -6.80 12.92
N LEU A 211 -49.14 -7.05 11.69
CA LEU A 211 -49.97 -7.14 10.49
C LEU A 211 -50.97 -8.29 10.57
N LEU A 212 -50.54 -9.48 11.03
CA LEU A 212 -51.42 -10.64 11.22
C LEU A 212 -52.50 -10.36 12.28
N ARG A 213 -52.12 -9.69 13.38
CA ARG A 213 -53.07 -9.29 14.43
C ARG A 213 -54.12 -8.32 13.90
N HIS A 214 -53.71 -7.33 13.10
CA HIS A 214 -54.61 -6.35 12.49
C HIS A 214 -55.52 -6.99 11.43
N LEU A 215 -54.99 -7.91 10.62
CA LEU A 215 -55.79 -8.68 9.65
C LEU A 215 -56.83 -9.54 10.36
N ASN A 216 -56.46 -10.21 11.46
CA ASN A 216 -57.39 -11.05 12.22
C ASN A 216 -58.51 -10.22 12.90
N GLN A 217 -58.19 -9.01 13.38
CA GLN A 217 -59.21 -8.06 13.87
C GLN A 217 -60.18 -7.62 12.77
N ILE A 218 -59.68 -7.27 11.58
CA ILE A 218 -60.53 -6.91 10.43
C ILE A 218 -61.38 -8.10 9.97
N SER A 219 -60.80 -9.30 9.92
CA SER A 219 -61.48 -10.54 9.54
C SER A 219 -62.63 -10.89 10.50
N SER A 220 -62.37 -10.84 11.82
CA SER A 220 -63.38 -11.09 12.85
C SER A 220 -64.59 -10.15 12.73
N ASN A 221 -64.34 -8.87 12.42
CA ASN A 221 -65.40 -7.88 12.21
C ASN A 221 -66.34 -8.21 11.04
N ARG A 222 -65.91 -8.98 10.04
CA ARG A 222 -66.78 -9.38 8.92
C ARG A 222 -67.87 -10.36 9.37
N TRP A 223 -67.55 -11.27 10.27
CA TRP A 223 -68.56 -12.21 10.78
C TRP A 223 -69.57 -11.52 11.71
N LEU A 224 -69.10 -10.52 12.47
CA LEU A 224 -69.98 -9.63 13.24
C LEU A 224 -70.93 -8.86 12.31
N LEU A 225 -70.43 -8.32 11.20
CA LEU A 225 -71.25 -7.60 10.21
C LEU A 225 -72.29 -8.51 9.55
N ILE A 226 -71.94 -9.75 9.21
CA ILE A 226 -72.88 -10.75 8.66
C ILE A 226 -74.00 -11.06 9.65
N LYS A 227 -73.69 -11.22 10.94
CA LYS A 227 -74.71 -11.42 11.98
C LYS A 227 -75.66 -10.24 12.09
N LEU A 228 -75.12 -9.01 12.13
CA LEU A 228 -75.93 -7.80 12.19
C LEU A 228 -76.86 -7.69 10.97
N PHE A 229 -76.32 -7.97 9.78
CA PHE A 229 -77.09 -7.97 8.54
C PHE A 229 -78.22 -9.02 8.56
N ALA A 230 -77.95 -10.24 9.03
CA ALA A 230 -78.95 -11.30 9.13
C ALA A 230 -80.10 -10.91 10.08
N VAL A 231 -79.79 -10.25 11.20
CA VAL A 231 -80.80 -9.74 12.14
C VAL A 231 -81.68 -8.68 11.45
N ILE A 232 -81.08 -7.75 10.71
CA ILE A 232 -81.83 -6.73 9.96
C ILE A 232 -82.76 -7.37 8.92
N VAL A 233 -82.26 -8.34 8.14
CA VAL A 233 -83.06 -9.06 7.13
C VAL A 233 -84.19 -9.85 7.78
N PHE A 234 -83.95 -10.50 8.92
CA PHE A 234 -84.97 -11.22 9.65
C PHE A 234 -86.11 -10.29 10.10
N PHE A 235 -85.77 -9.14 10.70
CA PHE A 235 -86.78 -8.14 11.09
C PHE A 235 -87.55 -7.59 9.89
N LEU A 236 -86.88 -7.35 8.76
CA LEU A 236 -87.52 -6.91 7.53
C LEU A 236 -88.51 -7.95 7.01
N MET A 237 -88.14 -9.24 7.03
CA MET A 237 -89.01 -10.35 6.65
C MET A 237 -90.25 -10.43 7.55
N VAL A 238 -90.07 -10.35 8.87
CA VAL A 238 -91.18 -10.31 9.83
C VAL A 238 -92.08 -9.10 9.57
N PHE A 239 -91.50 -7.91 9.34
CA PHE A 239 -92.27 -6.71 9.04
C PHE A 239 -93.12 -6.86 7.76
N ILE A 240 -92.55 -7.40 6.68
CA ILE A 240 -93.28 -7.65 5.43
C ILE A 240 -94.40 -8.67 5.63
N ILE A 241 -94.19 -9.72 6.42
CA ILE A 241 -95.19 -10.78 6.59
C ILE A 241 -96.33 -10.35 7.52
N PHE A 242 -96.04 -9.57 8.55
CA PHE A 242 -97.00 -9.27 9.63
C PHE A 242 -97.57 -7.85 9.60
N VAL A 243 -96.93 -6.89 8.92
CA VAL A 243 -97.36 -5.47 8.90
C VAL A 243 -97.79 -4.99 7.52
N ALA A 244 -97.15 -5.44 6.43
CA ALA A 244 -97.59 -5.16 5.05
C ALA A 244 -98.70 -6.12 4.62
#